data_AF-A0A540M8I8-F1
#
_entry.id   AF-A0A540M8I8-F1
#
_cell.length_a   1.000
_cell.length_b   1.000
_cell.length_c   1.000
_cell.angle_alpha   90.00
_cell.angle_beta   90.00
_cell.angle_gamma   90.00
#
_symmetry.space_group_name_H-M   'P 1'
#
loop_
_entity.id
_entity.type
_entity.pdbx_description
1 polymer ?
#
loop_
_entity_poly.entity_id
_entity_poly.type
_entity_poly.pdbx_seq_one_letter_code
_entity_poly.pdbx_strand_id
1 'polypeptide(L)'
;MATTSASYFSAAFVFLVALNFLSFQVMAASGHAPNDSDYLGFMLNLEYLDGEFYSYGVFGNDLDSISPNLSQGGPRPIGGQKANLDPLVSEIIKEFAYEQVGHIRAITQATGGFPRPLINFSRALFSLLVDLAVGYPLLPPFDPYANTVNYLIAAQALNYDGVVGYVYINANLNTDAANRLGASLLGMKAGQNAVVRALLYERANQTVAPYNLTVADIVSRIAEFGNKVTRGGLEEGIIVPITLGAENRTVTNVLSAILSIPITVGDENRTVTNVLSADVNSLVHARTPCEILRILYGTGYEGLYGGFFPKEQMAKLQRSALSLLEIPISKSTLSL
;
A
#
# COMPACT_ATOMS: atom_id res chain seq x y z
N MET A 1 -39.52 18.10 34.47
CA MET A 1 -39.59 16.70 34.00
C MET A 1 -38.67 16.55 32.80
N ALA A 2 -37.42 16.18 33.02
CA ALA A 2 -36.48 15.81 31.96
C ALA A 2 -35.35 15.04 32.63
N THR A 3 -35.29 13.72 32.43
CA THR A 3 -34.07 12.88 32.53
C THR A 3 -34.47 11.40 32.40
N THR A 4 -34.57 10.87 31.17
CA THR A 4 -34.57 9.39 30.93
C THR A 4 -34.06 8.96 29.54
N SER A 5 -33.47 9.84 28.73
CA SER A 5 -33.01 9.48 27.36
C SER A 5 -31.50 9.20 27.23
N ALA A 6 -30.67 9.50 28.24
CA ALA A 6 -29.22 9.38 28.13
C ALA A 6 -28.65 7.98 28.46
N SER A 7 -29.42 7.11 29.12
CA SER A 7 -28.95 5.79 29.59
C SER A 7 -29.03 4.68 28.52
N TYR A 8 -29.87 4.81 27.51
CA TYR A 8 -30.05 3.77 26.48
C TYR A 8 -28.98 3.79 25.37
N PHE A 9 -28.39 4.96 25.10
CA PHE A 9 -27.34 5.10 24.08
C PHE A 9 -26.00 4.46 24.51
N SER A 10 -25.69 4.50 25.80
CA SER A 10 -24.45 3.90 26.35
C SER A 10 -24.50 2.37 26.36
N ALA A 11 -25.64 1.78 26.77
CA ALA A 11 -25.78 0.33 26.80
C ALA A 11 -25.85 -0.28 25.39
N ALA A 12 -26.53 0.35 24.44
CA ALA A 12 -26.60 -0.12 23.06
C ALA A 12 -25.23 -0.04 22.35
N PHE A 13 -24.43 1.00 22.62
CA PHE A 13 -23.07 1.13 22.09
C PHE A 13 -22.11 0.11 22.69
N VAL A 14 -22.15 -0.11 24.01
CA VAL A 14 -21.35 -1.14 24.68
C VAL A 14 -21.78 -2.55 24.23
N PHE A 15 -23.07 -2.78 23.99
CA PHE A 15 -23.58 -4.05 23.47
C PHE A 15 -23.17 -4.25 22.01
N LEU A 16 -23.17 -3.21 21.16
CA LEU A 16 -22.66 -3.30 19.78
C LEU A 16 -21.16 -3.58 19.75
N VAL A 17 -20.38 -2.89 20.59
CA VAL A 17 -18.94 -3.13 20.72
C VAL A 17 -18.69 -4.55 21.25
N ALA A 18 -19.43 -5.00 22.27
CA ALA A 18 -19.32 -6.36 22.79
C ALA A 18 -19.78 -7.44 21.81
N LEU A 19 -20.81 -7.18 21.00
CA LEU A 19 -21.26 -8.08 19.93
C LEU A 19 -20.22 -8.15 18.81
N ASN A 20 -19.61 -7.02 18.43
CA ASN A 20 -18.50 -6.99 17.49
C ASN A 20 -17.28 -7.73 18.05
N PHE A 21 -16.97 -7.60 19.35
CA PHE A 21 -15.92 -8.36 20.02
C PHE A 21 -16.25 -9.87 20.12
N LEU A 22 -17.50 -10.27 20.37
CA LEU A 22 -17.89 -11.69 20.37
C LEU A 22 -17.90 -12.28 18.96
N SER A 23 -18.37 -11.53 17.96
CA SER A 23 -18.30 -11.92 16.54
C SER A 23 -16.84 -12.08 16.10
N PHE A 24 -15.97 -11.18 16.58
CA PHE A 24 -14.52 -11.20 16.39
C PHE A 24 -13.86 -12.43 17.05
N GLN A 25 -14.28 -12.82 18.26
CA GLN A 25 -13.78 -14.03 18.94
C GLN A 25 -14.29 -15.33 18.29
N VAL A 26 -15.52 -15.34 17.77
CA VAL A 26 -16.08 -16.52 17.08
C VAL A 26 -15.49 -16.69 15.67
N MET A 27 -15.10 -15.60 14.99
CA MET A 27 -14.44 -15.65 13.68
C MET A 27 -12.94 -15.99 13.73
N ALA A 28 -12.25 -15.61 14.81
CA ALA A 28 -10.87 -16.04 15.09
C ALA A 28 -10.79 -17.49 15.63
N ALA A 29 -11.89 -18.26 15.58
CA ALA A 29 -11.97 -19.61 16.13
C ALA A 29 -12.14 -20.70 15.06
N SER A 30 -12.07 -20.37 13.76
CA SER A 30 -12.23 -21.40 12.71
C SER A 30 -11.02 -22.31 12.50
N GLY A 31 -9.85 -22.03 13.11
CA GLY A 31 -8.71 -22.96 13.17
C GLY A 31 -8.24 -23.50 11.81
N HIS A 32 -8.55 -22.79 10.73
CA HIS A 32 -8.27 -23.24 9.37
C HIS A 32 -7.02 -22.52 8.89
N ALA A 33 -5.95 -23.29 8.64
CA ALA A 33 -4.73 -22.77 8.06
C ALA A 33 -5.08 -22.11 6.70
N PRO A 34 -4.61 -20.87 6.45
CA PRO A 34 -4.80 -20.18 5.18
C PRO A 34 -4.29 -21.00 4.01
N ASN A 35 -5.05 -21.02 2.93
CA ASN A 35 -4.66 -21.67 1.67
C ASN A 35 -4.26 -20.64 0.60
N ASP A 36 -3.78 -21.11 -0.54
CA ASP A 36 -3.33 -20.25 -1.66
C ASP A 36 -4.40 -19.24 -2.12
N SER A 37 -5.68 -19.59 -2.05
CA SER A 37 -6.79 -18.69 -2.39
C SER A 37 -6.96 -17.56 -1.38
N ASP A 38 -6.68 -17.81 -0.10
CA ASP A 38 -6.71 -16.77 0.93
C ASP A 38 -5.58 -15.76 0.73
N TYR A 39 -4.37 -16.23 0.41
CA TYR A 39 -3.21 -15.40 0.10
C TYR A 39 -3.40 -14.54 -1.15
N LEU A 40 -3.78 -15.18 -2.27
CA LEU A 40 -4.03 -14.48 -3.53
C LEU A 40 -5.27 -13.57 -3.42
N GLY A 41 -6.28 -14.00 -2.66
CA GLY A 41 -7.46 -13.21 -2.38
C GLY A 41 -7.16 -11.95 -1.56
N PHE A 42 -6.21 -12.01 -0.62
CA PHE A 42 -5.71 -10.80 0.04
C PHE A 42 -5.12 -9.82 -0.98
N MET A 43 -4.22 -10.30 -1.85
CA MET A 43 -3.59 -9.46 -2.88
C MET A 43 -4.59 -8.91 -3.91
N LEU A 44 -5.67 -9.63 -4.22
CA LEU A 44 -6.72 -9.13 -5.12
C LEU A 44 -7.31 -7.78 -4.66
N ASN A 45 -7.33 -7.50 -3.36
CA ASN A 45 -7.76 -6.19 -2.86
C ASN A 45 -6.77 -5.07 -3.19
N LEU A 46 -5.46 -5.35 -3.14
CA LEU A 46 -4.41 -4.40 -3.54
C LEU A 46 -4.43 -4.20 -5.05
N GLU A 47 -4.68 -5.27 -5.81
CA GLU A 47 -4.86 -5.17 -7.26
C GLU A 47 -6.07 -4.26 -7.62
N TYR A 48 -7.18 -4.35 -6.88
CA TYR A 48 -8.29 -3.41 -7.03
C TYR A 48 -7.92 -1.98 -6.61
N LEU A 49 -7.18 -1.81 -5.51
CA LEU A 49 -6.71 -0.50 -5.04
C LEU A 49 -5.89 0.23 -6.11
N ASP A 50 -4.87 -0.43 -6.63
CA ASP A 50 -3.98 0.16 -7.63
C ASP A 50 -4.73 0.36 -8.96
N GLY A 51 -5.56 -0.60 -9.35
CA GLY A 51 -6.26 -0.57 -10.64
C GLY A 51 -7.26 0.55 -10.75
N GLU A 52 -8.04 0.73 -9.69
CA GLU A 52 -8.95 1.85 -9.64
C GLU A 52 -8.19 3.18 -9.59
N PHE A 53 -7.13 3.29 -8.80
CA PHE A 53 -6.35 4.52 -8.72
C PHE A 53 -5.78 4.92 -10.10
N TYR A 54 -5.16 3.98 -10.82
CA TYR A 54 -4.64 4.19 -12.17
C TYR A 54 -5.72 4.47 -13.21
N SER A 55 -6.82 3.72 -13.17
CA SER A 55 -7.94 3.91 -14.08
C SER A 55 -8.55 5.31 -13.91
N TYR A 56 -8.78 5.75 -12.67
CA TYR A 56 -9.24 7.10 -12.40
C TYR A 56 -8.20 8.13 -12.83
N GLY A 57 -6.94 7.97 -12.46
CA GLY A 57 -5.88 8.93 -12.79
C GLY A 57 -5.79 9.26 -14.28
N VAL A 58 -5.93 8.28 -15.17
CA VAL A 58 -5.78 8.48 -16.62
C VAL A 58 -7.11 8.68 -17.33
N PHE A 59 -8.12 7.86 -17.02
CA PHE A 59 -9.39 7.87 -17.76
C PHE A 59 -10.48 8.68 -17.06
N GLY A 60 -10.38 8.89 -15.74
CA GLY A 60 -11.44 9.48 -14.93
C GLY A 60 -12.61 8.55 -14.65
N ASN A 61 -12.46 7.26 -14.94
CA ASN A 61 -13.51 6.24 -14.83
C ASN A 61 -12.98 5.00 -14.08
N ASP A 62 -13.91 4.16 -13.62
CA ASP A 62 -13.60 2.91 -12.91
C ASP A 62 -13.12 1.80 -13.84
N LEU A 63 -12.58 0.72 -13.26
CA LEU A 63 -12.08 -0.44 -14.02
C LEU A 63 -13.13 -1.09 -14.93
N ASP A 64 -14.40 -1.04 -14.56
CA ASP A 64 -15.50 -1.61 -15.36
C ASP A 64 -15.72 -0.86 -16.69
N SER A 65 -15.25 0.40 -16.79
CA SER A 65 -15.23 1.14 -18.05
C SER A 65 -14.19 0.59 -19.05
N ILE A 66 -13.15 -0.07 -18.54
CA ILE A 66 -12.10 -0.71 -19.35
C ILE A 66 -12.46 -2.16 -19.66
N SER A 67 -12.87 -2.91 -18.64
CA SER A 67 -13.23 -4.32 -18.73
C SER A 67 -14.54 -4.56 -17.98
N PRO A 68 -15.69 -4.66 -18.68
CA PRO A 68 -16.99 -4.82 -18.04
C PRO A 68 -17.03 -6.01 -17.06
N ASN A 69 -17.64 -5.79 -15.90
CA ASN A 69 -17.80 -6.75 -14.80
C ASN A 69 -16.50 -7.19 -14.10
N LEU A 70 -15.37 -6.52 -14.31
CA LEU A 70 -14.12 -6.86 -13.61
C LEU A 70 -14.23 -6.62 -12.10
N SER A 71 -15.05 -5.67 -11.66
CA SER A 71 -15.36 -5.43 -10.25
C SER A 71 -16.25 -6.51 -9.59
N GLN A 72 -16.77 -7.46 -10.38
CA GLN A 72 -17.79 -8.44 -9.99
C GLN A 72 -18.99 -7.80 -9.25
N GLY A 73 -19.41 -6.60 -9.65
CA GLY A 73 -20.54 -5.89 -9.06
C GLY A 73 -20.23 -5.18 -7.73
N GLY A 74 -18.95 -5.06 -7.37
CA GLY A 74 -18.51 -4.29 -6.20
C GLY A 74 -18.81 -2.78 -6.33
N PRO A 75 -18.99 -2.05 -5.22
CA PRO A 75 -19.33 -0.63 -5.23
C PRO A 75 -18.23 0.25 -5.83
N ARG A 76 -18.62 1.34 -6.53
CA ARG A 76 -17.70 2.31 -7.13
C ARG A 76 -16.83 3.01 -6.08
N PRO A 77 -15.56 3.31 -6.38
CA PRO A 77 -14.70 4.06 -5.47
C PRO A 77 -15.22 5.47 -5.19
N ILE A 78 -14.88 5.99 -4.02
CA ILE A 78 -15.22 7.35 -3.59
C ILE A 78 -14.10 8.29 -4.03
N GLY A 79 -14.46 9.40 -4.66
CA GLY A 79 -13.54 10.53 -4.85
C GLY A 79 -12.43 10.34 -5.88
N GLY A 80 -12.42 9.22 -6.61
CA GLY A 80 -11.53 9.01 -7.76
C GLY A 80 -11.75 10.06 -8.85
N GLN A 81 -10.67 10.61 -9.41
CA GLN A 81 -10.70 11.66 -10.42
C GLN A 81 -9.60 11.48 -11.46
N LYS A 82 -9.81 12.06 -12.64
CA LYS A 82 -8.76 12.21 -13.64
C LYS A 82 -7.69 13.18 -13.16
N ALA A 83 -6.45 12.74 -13.16
CA ALA A 83 -5.29 13.53 -12.81
C ALA A 83 -4.84 14.40 -14.00
N ASN A 84 -4.24 15.54 -13.70
CA ASN A 84 -3.59 16.39 -14.69
C ASN A 84 -2.15 15.91 -14.93
N LEU A 85 -1.99 14.87 -15.74
CA LEU A 85 -0.69 14.26 -16.03
C LEU A 85 -0.06 14.86 -17.28
N ASP A 86 1.26 15.02 -17.26
CA ASP A 86 2.01 15.26 -18.49
C ASP A 86 1.91 14.06 -19.46
N PRO A 87 2.19 14.25 -20.77
CA PRO A 87 1.96 13.21 -21.76
C PRO A 87 2.74 11.91 -21.49
N LEU A 88 3.98 12.00 -21.00
CA LEU A 88 4.79 10.81 -20.74
C LEU A 88 4.19 9.99 -19.59
N VAL A 89 3.94 10.64 -18.45
CA VAL A 89 3.38 9.96 -17.29
C VAL A 89 1.96 9.48 -17.56
N SER A 90 1.18 10.22 -18.37
CA SER A 90 -0.16 9.76 -18.77
C SER A 90 -0.13 8.45 -19.56
N GLU A 91 0.83 8.22 -20.44
CA GLU A 91 0.94 6.95 -21.17
C GLU A 91 1.42 5.82 -20.26
N ILE A 92 2.39 6.08 -19.37
CA ILE A 92 2.89 5.08 -18.41
C ILE A 92 1.78 4.61 -17.47
N ILE A 93 1.03 5.53 -16.87
CA ILE A 93 -0.07 5.16 -15.95
C ILE A 93 -1.21 4.48 -16.71
N LYS A 94 -1.38 4.77 -18.01
CA LYS A 94 -2.36 4.07 -18.86
C LYS A 94 -1.99 2.60 -19.02
N GLU A 95 -0.71 2.32 -19.24
CA GLU A 95 -0.17 0.96 -19.29
C GLU A 95 -0.44 0.23 -17.97
N PHE A 96 -0.13 0.86 -16.84
CA PHE A 96 -0.39 0.26 -15.52
C PHE A 96 -1.87 -0.05 -15.30
N ALA A 97 -2.78 0.84 -15.70
CA ALA A 97 -4.21 0.60 -15.61
C ALA A 97 -4.63 -0.66 -16.39
N TYR A 98 -4.08 -0.87 -17.60
CA TYR A 98 -4.37 -2.06 -18.41
C TYR A 98 -3.72 -3.34 -17.85
N GLU A 99 -2.49 -3.26 -17.36
CA GLU A 99 -1.83 -4.39 -16.70
C GLU A 99 -2.62 -4.85 -15.47
N GLN A 100 -3.13 -3.90 -14.70
CA GLN A 100 -3.89 -4.16 -13.49
C GLN A 100 -5.23 -4.86 -13.77
N VAL A 101 -5.85 -4.60 -14.93
CA VAL A 101 -6.97 -5.41 -15.44
C VAL A 101 -6.56 -6.87 -15.64
N GLY A 102 -5.36 -7.10 -16.18
CA GLY A 102 -4.78 -8.43 -16.36
C GLY A 102 -4.52 -9.15 -15.03
N HIS A 103 -3.94 -8.46 -14.05
CA HIS A 103 -3.66 -9.03 -12.72
C HIS A 103 -4.94 -9.47 -12.01
N ILE A 104 -5.95 -8.59 -11.95
CA ILE A 104 -7.25 -8.88 -11.34
C ILE A 104 -7.89 -10.10 -12.01
N ARG A 105 -7.84 -10.17 -13.34
CA ARG A 105 -8.37 -11.30 -14.11
C ARG A 105 -7.63 -12.60 -13.77
N ALA A 106 -6.30 -12.57 -13.72
CA ALA A 106 -5.49 -13.75 -13.45
C ALA A 106 -5.75 -14.31 -12.03
N ILE A 107 -5.78 -13.44 -11.02
CA ILE A 107 -6.11 -13.86 -9.64
C ILE A 107 -7.55 -14.35 -9.54
N THR A 108 -8.50 -13.66 -10.19
CA THR A 108 -9.91 -14.08 -10.23
C THR A 108 -10.07 -15.45 -10.85
N GLN A 109 -9.35 -15.75 -11.94
CA GLN A 109 -9.38 -17.07 -12.57
C GLN A 109 -8.80 -18.17 -11.66
N ALA A 110 -7.76 -17.86 -10.88
CA ALA A 110 -7.13 -18.80 -9.96
C ALA A 110 -7.96 -19.07 -8.69
N THR A 111 -8.70 -18.07 -8.20
CA THR A 111 -9.34 -18.11 -6.87
C THR A 111 -10.87 -18.09 -6.90
N GLY A 112 -11.47 -17.81 -8.06
CA GLY A 112 -12.89 -17.44 -8.20
C GLY A 112 -13.16 -15.95 -7.96
N GLY A 113 -12.23 -15.22 -7.35
CA GLY A 113 -12.35 -13.80 -7.04
C GLY A 113 -13.48 -13.46 -6.07
N PHE A 114 -13.74 -12.16 -5.93
CA PHE A 114 -14.86 -11.63 -5.16
C PHE A 114 -15.16 -10.18 -5.59
N PRO A 115 -16.35 -9.65 -5.25
CA PRO A 115 -16.70 -8.26 -5.54
C PRO A 115 -15.68 -7.27 -4.99
N ARG A 116 -15.21 -6.34 -5.83
CA ARG A 116 -14.33 -5.22 -5.46
C ARG A 116 -14.84 -4.55 -4.18
N PRO A 117 -14.02 -4.34 -3.15
CA PRO A 117 -14.45 -3.61 -1.96
C PRO A 117 -14.68 -2.12 -2.25
N LEU A 118 -15.38 -1.43 -1.35
CA LEU A 118 -15.46 0.03 -1.41
C LEU A 118 -14.09 0.63 -1.09
N ILE A 119 -13.57 1.43 -2.03
CA ILE A 119 -12.26 2.10 -1.90
C ILE A 119 -12.46 3.61 -1.87
N ASN A 120 -11.69 4.32 -1.05
CA ASN A 120 -11.71 5.77 -0.93
C ASN A 120 -10.43 6.39 -1.49
N PHE A 121 -10.57 7.18 -2.55
CA PHE A 121 -9.49 7.96 -3.16
C PHE A 121 -9.72 9.47 -3.06
N SER A 122 -10.54 9.91 -2.10
CA SER A 122 -10.81 11.34 -1.94
C SER A 122 -9.53 12.14 -1.69
N ARG A 123 -9.48 13.37 -2.23
CA ARG A 123 -8.40 14.34 -1.96
C ARG A 123 -8.19 14.54 -0.45
N ALA A 124 -9.27 14.52 0.34
CA ALA A 124 -9.21 14.64 1.79
C ALA A 124 -8.40 13.51 2.45
N LEU A 125 -8.52 12.27 1.97
CA LEU A 125 -7.75 11.14 2.49
C LEU A 125 -6.27 11.29 2.17
N PHE A 126 -5.93 11.59 0.92
CA PHE A 126 -4.53 11.80 0.53
C PHE A 126 -3.90 13.00 1.23
N SER A 127 -4.66 14.09 1.43
CA SER A 127 -4.21 15.22 2.25
C SER A 127 -3.92 14.78 3.67
N LEU A 128 -4.82 14.03 4.32
CA LEU A 128 -4.60 13.54 5.67
C LEU A 128 -3.35 12.66 5.76
N LEU A 129 -3.14 11.77 4.80
CA LEU A 129 -1.94 10.93 4.74
C LEU A 129 -0.67 11.78 4.69
N VAL A 130 -0.62 12.75 3.77
CA VAL A 130 0.56 13.61 3.62
C VAL A 130 0.74 14.51 4.85
N ASP A 131 -0.33 15.07 5.42
CA ASP A 131 -0.26 15.89 6.63
C ASP A 131 0.28 15.11 7.84
N LEU A 132 -0.15 13.86 8.00
CA LEU A 132 0.36 12.97 9.05
C LEU A 132 1.82 12.59 8.83
N ALA A 133 2.19 12.32 7.58
CA ALA A 133 3.58 12.02 7.21
C ALA A 133 4.49 13.23 7.43
N VAL A 134 4.08 14.43 7.01
CA VAL A 134 4.88 15.64 7.18
C VAL A 134 4.82 16.21 8.60
N GLY A 135 3.82 15.81 9.41
CA GLY A 135 3.65 16.23 10.80
C GLY A 135 2.91 17.55 10.99
N TYR A 136 2.35 18.14 9.94
CA TYR A 136 1.52 19.35 10.00
C TYR A 136 0.58 19.45 8.78
N PRO A 137 -0.57 20.15 8.88
CA PRO A 137 -1.45 20.34 7.75
C PRO A 137 -0.81 21.20 6.65
N LEU A 138 -0.76 20.68 5.42
CA LEU A 138 -0.32 21.44 4.25
C LEU A 138 -1.39 22.44 3.82
N LEU A 139 -0.94 23.62 3.35
CA LEU A 139 -1.80 24.68 2.84
C LEU A 139 -1.34 25.11 1.44
N PRO A 140 -2.18 24.93 0.39
CA PRO A 140 -3.47 24.24 0.39
C PRO A 140 -3.33 22.73 0.70
N PRO A 141 -4.45 22.01 0.96
CA PRO A 141 -4.43 20.57 1.15
C PRO A 141 -3.77 19.83 -0.03
N PHE A 142 -3.04 18.74 0.26
CA PHE A 142 -2.42 17.94 -0.80
C PHE A 142 -3.49 17.30 -1.69
N ASP A 143 -3.38 17.52 -3.00
CA ASP A 143 -4.28 17.00 -4.01
C ASP A 143 -3.52 16.04 -4.93
N PRO A 144 -3.78 14.72 -4.89
CA PRO A 144 -3.09 13.73 -5.71
C PRO A 144 -3.37 13.90 -7.21
N TYR A 145 -4.45 14.59 -7.59
CA TYR A 145 -4.88 14.72 -8.99
C TYR A 145 -4.42 16.04 -9.64
N ALA A 146 -3.79 16.94 -8.87
CA ALA A 146 -3.50 18.30 -9.32
C ALA A 146 -2.45 18.39 -10.44
N ASN A 147 -1.45 17.52 -10.43
CA ASN A 147 -0.36 17.47 -11.41
C ASN A 147 0.40 16.13 -11.35
N THR A 148 1.30 15.89 -12.31
CA THR A 148 2.18 14.70 -12.34
C THR A 148 2.89 14.42 -11.02
N VAL A 149 3.51 15.42 -10.40
CA VAL A 149 4.35 15.21 -9.21
C VAL A 149 3.51 14.72 -8.04
N ASN A 150 2.39 15.39 -7.78
CA ASN A 150 1.47 14.97 -6.73
C ASN A 150 0.92 13.56 -6.98
N TYR A 151 0.60 13.25 -8.23
CA TYR A 151 0.09 11.94 -8.61
C TYR A 151 1.12 10.83 -8.40
N LEU A 152 2.38 11.06 -8.80
CA LEU A 152 3.46 10.08 -8.59
C LEU A 152 3.77 9.87 -7.10
N ILE A 153 3.73 10.92 -6.27
CA ILE A 153 3.89 10.81 -4.82
C ILE A 153 2.77 9.93 -4.24
N ALA A 154 1.52 10.16 -4.66
CA ALA A 154 0.38 9.36 -4.24
C ALA A 154 0.47 7.90 -4.73
N ALA A 155 0.89 7.68 -5.98
CA ALA A 155 1.08 6.34 -6.55
C ALA A 155 2.18 5.55 -5.80
N GLN A 156 3.28 6.21 -5.42
CA GLN A 156 4.35 5.58 -4.64
C GLN A 156 3.85 5.06 -3.30
N ALA A 157 2.99 5.83 -2.62
CA ALA A 157 2.43 5.44 -1.32
C ALA A 157 1.55 4.19 -1.39
N LEU A 158 0.98 3.87 -2.56
CA LEU A 158 0.15 2.67 -2.78
C LEU A 158 0.97 1.49 -3.31
N ASN A 159 1.85 1.73 -4.29
CA ASN A 159 2.60 0.69 -4.99
C ASN A 159 3.49 -0.16 -4.10
N TYR A 160 4.14 0.47 -3.11
CA TYR A 160 5.13 -0.23 -2.30
C TYR A 160 4.49 -1.38 -1.51
N ASP A 161 3.26 -1.19 -1.02
CA ASP A 161 2.51 -2.21 -0.26
C ASP A 161 2.21 -3.46 -1.10
N GLY A 162 1.95 -3.29 -2.40
CA GLY A 162 1.76 -4.41 -3.32
C GLY A 162 3.02 -5.28 -3.45
N VAL A 163 4.19 -4.66 -3.59
CA VAL A 163 5.46 -5.39 -3.75
C VAL A 163 5.78 -6.20 -2.49
N VAL A 164 5.80 -5.56 -1.33
CA VAL A 164 6.15 -6.20 -0.05
C VAL A 164 5.11 -7.24 0.38
N GLY A 165 3.84 -7.07 -0.05
CA GLY A 165 2.78 -8.07 0.13
C GLY A 165 3.02 -9.32 -0.70
N TYR A 166 3.42 -9.20 -1.98
CA TYR A 166 3.75 -10.36 -2.80
C TYR A 166 4.96 -11.13 -2.29
N VAL A 167 5.99 -10.45 -1.78
CA VAL A 167 7.14 -11.13 -1.14
C VAL A 167 6.65 -11.99 0.03
N TYR A 168 5.76 -11.46 0.87
CA TYR A 168 5.19 -12.23 1.98
C TYR A 168 4.37 -13.42 1.51
N ILE A 169 3.39 -13.21 0.61
CA ILE A 169 2.48 -14.29 0.25
C ILE A 169 3.21 -15.41 -0.52
N ASN A 170 4.18 -15.09 -1.38
CA ASN A 170 4.91 -16.08 -2.17
C ASN A 170 5.70 -17.07 -1.30
N ALA A 171 6.17 -16.64 -0.12
CA ALA A 171 6.82 -17.54 0.84
C ALA A 171 5.85 -18.55 1.48
N ASN A 172 4.54 -18.36 1.31
CA ASN A 172 3.49 -19.14 1.96
C ASN A 172 2.53 -19.84 0.97
N LEU A 173 2.73 -19.70 -0.34
CA LEU A 173 1.96 -20.41 -1.36
C LEU A 173 2.43 -21.87 -1.45
N ASN A 174 1.49 -22.80 -1.53
CA ASN A 174 1.75 -24.23 -1.42
C ASN A 174 1.79 -24.93 -2.78
N THR A 175 1.01 -24.48 -3.75
CA THR A 175 0.96 -25.12 -5.07
C THR A 175 1.90 -24.46 -6.07
N ASP A 176 2.46 -25.26 -6.98
CA ASP A 176 3.29 -24.77 -8.08
C ASP A 176 2.57 -23.74 -8.96
N ALA A 177 1.26 -23.91 -9.15
CA ALA A 177 0.44 -23.01 -9.95
C ALA A 177 0.31 -21.64 -9.27
N ALA A 178 0.01 -21.61 -7.97
CA ALA A 178 -0.06 -20.38 -7.21
C ALA A 178 1.31 -19.69 -7.12
N ASN A 179 2.37 -20.45 -6.85
CA ASN A 179 3.74 -19.92 -6.81
C ASN A 179 4.16 -19.28 -8.14
N ARG A 180 3.88 -19.91 -9.28
CA ARG A 180 4.15 -19.31 -10.59
C ARG A 180 3.36 -18.02 -10.84
N LEU A 181 2.09 -18.01 -10.43
CA LEU A 181 1.24 -16.82 -10.55
C LEU A 181 1.76 -15.67 -9.67
N GLY A 182 1.99 -15.94 -8.38
CA GLY A 182 2.49 -14.95 -7.43
C GLY A 182 3.88 -14.42 -7.78
N ALA A 183 4.79 -15.26 -8.29
CA ALA A 183 6.10 -14.82 -8.78
C ALA A 183 5.99 -13.93 -10.03
N SER A 184 5.08 -14.27 -10.95
CA SER A 184 4.85 -13.49 -12.17
C SER A 184 4.25 -12.12 -11.85
N LEU A 185 3.31 -12.06 -10.91
CA LEU A 185 2.70 -10.81 -10.43
C LEU A 185 3.71 -9.95 -9.66
N LEU A 186 4.55 -10.55 -8.79
CA LEU A 186 5.62 -9.84 -8.10
C LEU A 186 6.56 -9.14 -9.09
N GLY A 187 6.93 -9.81 -10.19
CA GLY A 187 7.77 -9.22 -11.24
C GLY A 187 7.15 -7.95 -11.84
N MET A 188 5.85 -7.99 -12.15
CA MET A 188 5.13 -6.83 -12.68
C MET A 188 5.03 -5.70 -11.65
N LYS A 189 4.64 -6.00 -10.40
CA LYS A 189 4.55 -5.00 -9.33
C LYS A 189 5.89 -4.34 -9.03
N ALA A 190 6.97 -5.12 -9.01
CA ALA A 190 8.33 -4.59 -8.82
C ALA A 190 8.73 -3.64 -9.95
N GLY A 191 8.41 -3.98 -11.21
CA GLY A 191 8.63 -3.12 -12.38
C GLY A 191 7.85 -1.81 -12.29
N GLN A 192 6.57 -1.86 -11.95
CA GLN A 192 5.72 -0.68 -11.77
C GLN A 192 6.28 0.25 -10.68
N ASN A 193 6.64 -0.31 -9.52
CA ASN A 193 7.27 0.44 -8.43
C ASN A 193 8.59 1.08 -8.87
N ALA A 194 9.45 0.35 -9.58
CA ALA A 194 10.73 0.89 -10.09
C ALA A 194 10.52 2.08 -11.02
N VAL A 195 9.55 2.01 -11.94
CA VAL A 195 9.24 3.10 -12.88
C VAL A 195 8.75 4.35 -12.13
N VAL A 196 7.82 4.21 -11.19
CA VAL A 196 7.34 5.36 -10.38
C VAL A 196 8.49 5.98 -9.59
N ARG A 197 9.32 5.17 -8.94
CA ARG A 197 10.46 5.65 -8.16
C ARG A 197 11.53 6.31 -9.03
N ALA A 198 11.77 5.82 -10.24
CA ALA A 198 12.68 6.46 -11.19
C ALA A 198 12.18 7.86 -11.61
N LEU A 199 10.88 8.00 -11.91
CA LEU A 199 10.27 9.29 -12.26
C LEU A 199 10.29 10.28 -11.08
N LEU A 200 10.06 9.79 -9.86
CA LEU A 200 10.19 10.60 -8.64
C LEU A 200 11.64 10.99 -8.38
N TYR A 201 12.59 10.08 -8.60
CA TYR A 201 14.02 10.34 -8.43
C TYR A 201 14.52 11.43 -9.38
N GLU A 202 14.11 11.41 -10.66
CA GLU A 202 14.42 12.48 -11.63
C GLU A 202 13.98 13.86 -11.10
N ARG A 203 12.93 13.89 -10.27
CA ARG A 203 12.31 15.09 -9.70
C ARG A 203 12.66 15.29 -8.23
N ALA A 204 13.61 14.55 -7.67
CA ALA A 204 13.81 14.48 -6.22
C ALA A 204 14.06 15.86 -5.57
N ASN A 205 14.84 16.71 -6.24
CA ASN A 205 15.17 18.07 -5.78
C ASN A 205 14.14 19.13 -6.20
N GLN A 206 13.09 18.75 -6.94
CA GLN A 206 12.03 19.67 -7.33
C GLN A 206 11.22 20.05 -6.09
N THR A 207 11.02 21.35 -5.86
CA THR A 207 10.08 21.83 -4.85
C THR A 207 8.64 21.53 -5.27
N VAL A 208 7.85 20.92 -4.37
CA VAL A 208 6.43 20.64 -4.61
C VAL A 208 5.62 21.89 -4.28
N ALA A 209 5.54 22.81 -5.24
CA ALA A 209 4.83 24.07 -5.04
C ALA A 209 3.35 23.84 -4.67
N PRO A 210 2.79 24.61 -3.71
CA PRO A 210 3.40 25.75 -3.02
C PRO A 210 4.10 25.39 -1.68
N TYR A 211 4.31 24.10 -1.40
CA TYR A 211 4.96 23.65 -0.17
C TYR A 211 6.46 23.94 -0.24
N ASN A 212 7.03 24.36 0.88
CA ASN A 212 8.49 24.49 1.02
C ASN A 212 9.12 23.13 1.35
N LEU A 213 8.77 22.11 0.55
CA LEU A 213 9.25 20.72 0.65
C LEU A 213 9.60 20.24 -0.76
N THR A 214 10.69 19.49 -0.87
CA THR A 214 11.05 18.81 -2.12
C THR A 214 10.25 17.51 -2.29
N VAL A 215 10.27 16.94 -3.50
CA VAL A 215 9.71 15.61 -3.76
C VAL A 215 10.36 14.57 -2.83
N ALA A 216 11.69 14.62 -2.68
CA ALA A 216 12.41 13.72 -1.79
C ALA A 216 11.93 13.85 -0.32
N ASP A 217 11.74 15.09 0.16
CA ASP A 217 11.28 15.31 1.54
C ASP A 217 9.92 14.65 1.81
N ILE A 218 8.95 14.85 0.91
CA ILE A 218 7.60 14.30 1.08
C ILE A 218 7.64 12.77 0.99
N VAL A 219 8.34 12.20 0.02
CA VAL A 219 8.42 10.74 -0.16
C VAL A 219 9.11 10.08 1.02
N SER A 220 10.21 10.64 1.54
CA SER A 220 10.88 10.13 2.74
C SER A 220 9.98 10.17 3.97
N ARG A 221 9.23 11.27 4.16
CA ARG A 221 8.27 11.40 5.28
C ARG A 221 7.13 10.39 5.20
N ILE A 222 6.65 10.06 4.00
CA ILE A 222 5.64 9.01 3.79
C ILE A 222 6.21 7.63 4.16
N ALA A 223 7.44 7.32 3.72
CA ALA A 223 8.10 6.07 4.05
C ALA A 223 8.32 5.92 5.57
N GLU A 224 8.81 6.96 6.23
CA GLU A 224 9.00 7.01 7.69
C GLU A 224 7.68 6.80 8.45
N PHE A 225 6.59 7.43 7.97
CA PHE A 225 5.26 7.23 8.51
C PHE A 225 4.80 5.77 8.36
N GLY A 226 4.96 5.17 7.18
CA GLY A 226 4.66 3.76 6.93
C GLY A 226 5.43 2.82 7.86
N ASN A 227 6.72 3.06 8.06
CA ASN A 227 7.57 2.27 8.96
C ASN A 227 7.10 2.38 10.42
N LYS A 228 6.68 3.57 10.86
CA LYS A 228 6.13 3.80 12.20
C LYS A 228 4.80 3.08 12.40
N VAL A 229 3.90 3.15 11.42
CA VAL A 229 2.57 2.52 11.45
C VAL A 229 2.68 0.99 11.47
N THR A 230 3.64 0.44 10.75
CA THR A 230 3.91 -1.01 10.70
C THR A 230 4.69 -1.53 11.91
N ARG A 231 5.34 -0.65 12.68
CA ARG A 231 6.17 -0.99 13.87
C ARG A 231 7.42 -1.81 13.53
N GLY A 232 8.03 -1.54 12.39
CA GLY A 232 9.25 -2.25 11.97
C GLY A 232 9.56 -2.24 10.48
N GLY A 233 8.81 -1.48 9.66
CA GLY A 233 9.08 -1.38 8.24
C GLY A 233 10.46 -0.82 7.92
N LEU A 234 10.99 -1.22 6.76
CA LEU A 234 12.29 -0.81 6.22
C LEU A 234 12.15 0.02 4.93
N GLU A 235 11.01 0.66 4.74
CA GLU A 235 10.78 1.46 3.54
C GLU A 235 11.63 2.72 3.56
N GLU A 236 12.20 3.04 2.40
CA GLU A 236 13.09 4.18 2.26
C GLU A 236 12.54 5.20 1.25
N GLY A 237 12.91 6.46 1.48
CA GLY A 237 12.73 7.51 0.50
C GLY A 237 13.50 7.26 -0.80
N ILE A 238 13.25 8.09 -1.81
CA ILE A 238 13.96 8.04 -3.11
C ILE A 238 15.42 8.53 -3.05
N ILE A 239 15.79 9.16 -1.93
CA ILE A 239 17.12 9.64 -1.59
C ILE A 239 17.51 9.05 -0.23
N VAL A 240 18.68 8.41 -0.14
CA VAL A 240 19.25 7.86 1.11
C VAL A 240 20.72 8.26 1.27
N PRO A 241 21.24 8.44 2.50
CA PRO A 241 22.66 8.69 2.74
C PRO A 241 23.54 7.53 2.26
N ILE A 242 24.81 7.80 1.93
CA ILE A 242 25.77 6.78 1.43
C ILE A 242 25.91 5.56 2.35
N THR A 243 25.72 5.77 3.65
CA THR A 243 25.76 4.73 4.70
C THR A 243 24.59 3.75 4.62
N LEU A 244 23.57 4.04 3.81
CA LEU A 244 22.45 3.15 3.52
C LEU A 244 22.43 2.73 2.03
N GLY A 245 23.41 3.17 1.24
CA GLY A 245 23.57 2.74 -0.15
C GLY A 245 24.23 1.38 -0.26
N ALA A 246 24.14 0.74 -1.44
CA ALA A 246 24.63 -0.62 -1.62
C ALA A 246 26.12 -0.75 -1.25
N GLU A 247 26.40 -1.74 -0.40
CA GLU A 247 27.74 -2.05 0.10
C GLU A 247 28.45 -0.88 0.81
N ASN A 248 27.76 0.20 1.21
CA ASN A 248 28.35 1.48 1.64
C ASN A 248 29.32 2.11 0.63
N ARG A 249 29.25 1.68 -0.64
CA ARG A 249 30.23 2.03 -1.68
C ARG A 249 29.64 2.82 -2.82
N THR A 250 28.32 2.96 -2.85
CA THR A 250 27.62 3.70 -3.89
C THR A 250 26.54 4.58 -3.27
N VAL A 251 26.46 5.80 -3.80
CA VAL A 251 25.40 6.76 -3.52
C VAL A 251 24.20 6.55 -4.44
N THR A 252 24.28 5.67 -5.44
CA THR A 252 23.20 5.39 -6.40
C THR A 252 22.69 3.95 -6.26
N ASN A 253 21.39 3.78 -6.04
CA ASN A 253 20.69 2.50 -6.03
C ASN A 253 19.56 2.53 -7.05
N VAL A 254 19.88 2.40 -8.34
CA VAL A 254 18.87 2.15 -9.40
C VAL A 254 18.16 0.80 -9.17
N LEU A 255 18.81 -0.12 -8.45
CA LEU A 255 18.27 -1.33 -7.81
C LEU A 255 18.91 -1.36 -6.40
N SER A 256 18.15 -1.30 -5.29
CA SER A 256 18.77 -1.10 -3.95
C SER A 256 19.31 -2.37 -3.30
N ALA A 257 20.29 -2.13 -2.42
CA ALA A 257 20.78 -2.98 -1.35
C ALA A 257 21.11 -2.06 -0.17
N ILE A 258 20.74 -2.42 1.06
CA ILE A 258 21.24 -1.81 2.30
C ILE A 258 22.47 -2.62 2.77
N LEU A 259 23.16 -2.18 3.83
CA LEU A 259 23.92 -3.03 4.77
C LEU A 259 23.71 -2.45 6.19
N SER A 260 23.24 -3.24 7.14
CA SER A 260 22.94 -2.77 8.51
C SER A 260 24.20 -2.84 9.37
N ILE A 261 24.91 -1.73 9.54
CA ILE A 261 25.92 -1.58 10.60
C ILE A 261 25.83 -0.17 11.18
N PRO A 262 25.81 0.03 12.52
CA PRO A 262 25.92 1.35 13.11
C PRO A 262 27.39 1.76 13.14
N ILE A 263 27.82 2.90 12.55
CA ILE A 263 29.01 3.69 12.95
C ILE A 263 29.12 5.03 12.16
N THR A 264 29.71 6.01 12.86
CA THR A 264 30.01 7.43 12.67
C THR A 264 30.25 8.01 11.26
N VAL A 265 29.64 9.19 11.04
CA VAL A 265 29.61 10.03 9.83
C VAL A 265 30.93 10.76 9.55
N GLY A 266 31.33 10.81 8.27
CA GLY A 266 32.22 11.82 7.71
C GLY A 266 31.54 12.49 6.50
N ASP A 267 31.52 13.82 6.50
CA ASP A 267 30.93 14.68 5.46
C ASP A 267 31.43 14.37 4.05
N GLU A 268 30.52 14.35 3.06
CA GLU A 268 30.68 15.07 1.78
C GLU A 268 29.42 14.95 0.90
N ASN A 269 28.92 16.11 0.48
CA ASN A 269 27.65 16.36 -0.21
C ASN A 269 27.68 15.91 -1.69
N ARG A 270 27.25 14.67 -2.01
CA ARG A 270 27.10 14.17 -3.40
C ARG A 270 25.82 13.35 -3.59
N THR A 271 25.14 13.56 -4.72
CA THR A 271 23.78 13.14 -5.07
C THR A 271 23.54 11.62 -4.99
N VAL A 272 22.32 11.25 -4.57
CA VAL A 272 21.98 10.01 -3.85
C VAL A 272 20.67 9.40 -4.39
N THR A 273 20.58 8.11 -4.71
CA THR A 273 19.38 7.51 -5.37
C THR A 273 18.98 6.19 -4.73
N ASN A 274 17.67 5.93 -4.60
CA ASN A 274 17.12 4.64 -4.16
C ASN A 274 15.80 4.33 -4.89
N VAL A 275 15.88 3.59 -5.98
CA VAL A 275 14.75 3.28 -6.86
C VAL A 275 14.02 2.00 -6.45
N LEU A 276 14.62 1.08 -5.68
CA LEU A 276 13.97 -0.13 -5.19
C LEU A 276 14.42 -0.49 -3.78
N SER A 277 13.73 -0.04 -2.72
CA SER A 277 14.14 -0.31 -1.33
C SER A 277 14.27 -1.81 -1.01
N ALA A 278 15.38 -2.19 -0.37
CA ALA A 278 15.77 -3.58 -0.09
C ALA A 278 16.64 -3.67 1.17
N ASP A 279 16.81 -4.87 1.74
CA ASP A 279 17.60 -5.11 2.94
C ASP A 279 19.11 -5.24 2.66
N VAL A 280 19.84 -5.74 3.67
CA VAL A 280 21.30 -5.84 3.65
C VAL A 280 21.89 -6.70 2.53
N ASN A 281 21.05 -7.55 1.94
CA ASN A 281 21.41 -8.49 0.90
C ASN A 281 20.76 -8.12 -0.45
N SER A 282 20.21 -6.92 -0.58
CA SER A 282 19.42 -6.50 -1.75
C SER A 282 18.10 -7.27 -1.90
N LEU A 283 17.56 -7.83 -0.81
CA LEU A 283 16.27 -8.50 -0.84
C LEU A 283 15.15 -7.55 -0.43
N VAL A 284 14.06 -7.54 -1.21
CA VAL A 284 12.89 -6.76 -0.84
C VAL A 284 12.29 -7.34 0.44
N HIS A 285 12.03 -6.48 1.43
CA HIS A 285 11.43 -6.90 2.70
C HIS A 285 9.96 -7.31 2.52
N ALA A 286 9.51 -8.28 3.31
CA ALA A 286 8.13 -8.73 3.34
C ALA A 286 7.32 -7.99 4.42
N ARG A 287 6.13 -7.47 4.09
CA ARG A 287 5.14 -7.03 5.10
C ARG A 287 4.03 -8.06 5.22
N THR A 288 3.68 -8.40 6.45
CA THR A 288 2.51 -9.23 6.74
C THR A 288 1.23 -8.51 6.28
N PRO A 289 0.14 -9.26 6.00
CA PRO A 289 -1.17 -8.69 5.75
C PRO A 289 -1.60 -7.69 6.81
N CYS A 290 -1.33 -7.97 8.09
CA CYS A 290 -1.68 -7.07 9.19
C CYS A 290 -0.90 -5.75 9.15
N GLU A 291 0.39 -5.79 8.80
CA GLU A 291 1.19 -4.57 8.62
C GLU A 291 0.66 -3.73 7.46
N ILE A 292 0.31 -4.36 6.34
CA ILE A 292 -0.31 -3.69 5.20
C ILE A 292 -1.66 -3.07 5.61
N LEU A 293 -2.50 -3.79 6.37
CA LEU A 293 -3.78 -3.28 6.85
C LEU A 293 -3.63 -2.03 7.73
N ARG A 294 -2.62 -1.99 8.61
CA ARG A 294 -2.37 -0.81 9.46
C ARG A 294 -2.11 0.44 8.63
N ILE A 295 -1.43 0.30 7.49
CA ILE A 295 -1.18 1.38 6.53
C ILE A 295 -2.47 1.75 5.80
N LEU A 296 -3.12 0.77 5.17
CA LEU A 296 -4.29 1.01 4.33
C LEU A 296 -5.48 1.61 5.10
N TYR A 297 -5.64 1.23 6.36
CA TYR A 297 -6.67 1.80 7.23
C TYR A 297 -6.26 3.15 7.83
N GLY A 298 -4.97 3.49 7.83
CA GLY A 298 -4.45 4.73 8.38
C GLY A 298 -4.63 4.88 9.89
N THR A 299 -5.05 3.81 10.58
CA THR A 299 -5.34 3.82 12.03
C THR A 299 -4.17 3.32 12.87
N GLY A 300 -3.18 2.64 12.26
CA GLY A 300 -2.16 1.90 13.02
C GLY A 300 -2.67 0.63 13.70
N TYR A 301 -3.91 0.23 13.42
CA TYR A 301 -4.54 -0.97 13.95
C TYR A 301 -5.27 -1.72 12.83
N GLU A 302 -4.80 -2.93 12.53
CA GLU A 302 -5.33 -3.85 11.53
C GLU A 302 -6.79 -4.26 11.77
N GLY A 303 -7.28 -4.10 13.00
CA GLY A 303 -8.67 -4.39 13.36
C GLY A 303 -9.65 -3.22 13.17
N LEU A 304 -9.15 -2.02 12.87
CA LEU A 304 -9.96 -0.80 12.77
C LEU A 304 -9.94 -0.29 11.33
N TYR A 305 -11.00 -0.60 10.58
CA TYR A 305 -11.18 -0.17 9.20
C TYR A 305 -11.26 1.36 9.08
N GLY A 306 -10.82 1.89 7.94
CA GLY A 306 -10.66 3.32 7.72
C GLY A 306 -9.84 3.60 6.46
N GLY A 307 -9.35 4.83 6.32
CA GLY A 307 -8.42 5.19 5.26
C GLY A 307 -8.94 4.87 3.86
N PHE A 308 -8.15 4.10 3.10
CA PHE A 308 -8.48 3.67 1.74
C PHE A 308 -9.64 2.68 1.69
N PHE A 309 -9.96 2.00 2.78
CA PHE A 309 -11.03 1.00 2.86
C PHE A 309 -11.99 1.33 4.01
N PRO A 310 -12.94 2.27 3.82
CA PRO A 310 -13.72 2.87 4.89
C PRO A 310 -14.84 2.00 5.47
N LYS A 311 -15.10 0.80 4.94
CA LYS A 311 -16.21 -0.07 5.38
C LYS A 311 -15.76 -1.50 5.63
N GLU A 312 -16.46 -2.14 6.57
CA GLU A 312 -16.33 -3.55 6.97
C GLU A 312 -16.72 -4.58 5.87
N GLN A 313 -17.12 -4.17 4.66
CA GLN A 313 -17.23 -5.10 3.51
C GLN A 313 -15.90 -5.87 3.27
N MET A 314 -14.83 -5.38 3.89
CA MET A 314 -13.53 -5.97 4.20
C MET A 314 -13.53 -7.25 5.06
N ALA A 315 -14.67 -7.80 5.50
CA ALA A 315 -14.66 -9.00 6.32
C ALA A 315 -13.88 -10.16 5.67
N LYS A 316 -13.66 -10.19 4.34
CA LYS A 316 -12.70 -11.11 3.68
C LYS A 316 -11.24 -10.67 3.80
N LEU A 317 -10.90 -9.39 3.57
CA LEU A 317 -9.52 -8.87 3.75
C LEU A 317 -9.03 -9.11 5.19
N GLN A 318 -9.90 -8.83 6.17
CA GLN A 318 -9.64 -9.04 7.58
C GLN A 318 -9.75 -10.52 7.98
N ARG A 319 -10.71 -11.32 7.45
CA ARG A 319 -10.73 -12.78 7.70
C ARG A 319 -9.48 -13.47 7.17
N SER A 320 -9.04 -13.17 5.95
CA SER A 320 -7.81 -13.71 5.37
C SER A 320 -6.59 -13.21 6.16
N ALA A 321 -6.50 -11.92 6.50
CA ALA A 321 -5.38 -11.41 7.29
C ALA A 321 -5.33 -11.96 8.74
N LEU A 322 -6.49 -12.17 9.37
CA LEU A 322 -6.58 -12.70 10.73
C LEU A 322 -6.42 -14.23 10.78
N SER A 323 -6.88 -14.98 9.77
CA SER A 323 -6.53 -16.41 9.65
C SER A 323 -5.02 -16.60 9.42
N LEU A 324 -4.35 -15.61 8.84
CA LEU A 324 -2.89 -15.54 8.69
C LEU A 324 -2.14 -15.20 9.99
N LEU A 325 -2.82 -14.76 11.05
CA LEU A 325 -2.22 -14.53 12.37
C LEU A 325 -2.08 -15.80 13.22
N GLU A 326 -2.81 -16.88 12.91
CA GLU A 326 -2.76 -18.13 13.68
C GLU A 326 -1.47 -18.94 13.43
N ILE A 327 -0.63 -18.52 12.49
CA ILE A 327 0.66 -19.14 12.21
C ILE A 327 1.76 -18.40 12.99
N PRO A 328 2.43 -19.04 13.96
CA PRO A 328 3.62 -18.47 14.56
C PRO A 328 4.70 -18.34 13.48
N ILE A 329 4.95 -17.11 13.05
CA ILE A 329 6.10 -16.79 12.20
C ILE A 329 7.34 -17.18 12.98
N SER A 330 8.01 -18.26 12.57
CA SER A 330 9.37 -18.50 13.02
C SER A 330 10.19 -17.30 12.57
N LYS A 331 10.60 -16.45 13.52
CA LYS A 331 11.49 -15.30 13.28
C LYS A 331 12.85 -15.69 12.69
N SER A 332 13.10 -16.97 12.39
CA SER A 332 14.38 -17.50 11.89
C SER A 332 14.49 -17.59 10.36
N THR A 333 13.44 -17.31 9.59
CA THR A 333 13.46 -17.47 8.11
C THR A 333 13.31 -16.18 7.31
N LEU A 334 13.13 -15.04 7.98
CA LEU A 334 13.07 -13.71 7.33
C LEU A 334 14.37 -12.92 7.43
N SER A 335 15.43 -13.51 7.99
CA SER A 335 16.80 -13.02 7.88
C SER A 335 17.57 -13.97 6.97
N LEU A 336 17.55 -13.70 5.66
CA LEU A 336 18.59 -14.20 4.78
C LEU A 336 19.31 -13.04 4.14
#